data_AF-A0A9E3BCF6-F1
#
_entry.id   AF-A0A9E3BCF6-F1
#
_cell.length_a   1.000
_cell.length_b   1.000
_cell.length_c   1.000
_cell.angle_alpha   90.00
_cell.angle_beta   90.00
_cell.angle_gamma   90.00
#
_symmetry.space_group_name_H-M   'P 1'
#
loop_
_entity.id
_entity.type
_entity.pdbx_description
1 polymer ?
#
loop_
_entity_poly.entity_id
_entity_poly.type
_entity_poly.pdbx_seq_one_letter_code
_entity_poly.pdbx_strand_id
1 'polypeptide(L)'
;MDGMMRYNPALGADYTAAVANHSAQLDSHGQDALNRLQQIAHAFDTEHGSTQHAQAQQLIIDAINDGKETMLRQAAAVDNSFSDFGGQDMAAGNSFTGI
;
A
#
# COMPACT_ATOMS: atom_id res chain seq x y z
N MET A 1 2.91 33.88 8.53
CA MET A 1 3.91 32.84 8.83
C MET A 1 3.14 31.55 8.83
N ASP A 2 3.13 30.89 7.67
CA ASP A 2 2.40 29.64 7.48
C ASP A 2 3.08 28.57 8.35
N GLY A 3 2.27 27.81 9.10
CA GLY A 3 2.74 27.01 10.23
C GLY A 3 3.86 26.06 9.81
N MET A 4 5.02 26.17 10.46
CA MET A 4 6.09 25.18 10.31
C MET A 4 5.47 23.79 10.53
N MET A 5 5.55 22.94 9.50
CA MET A 5 5.18 21.53 9.59
C MET A 5 5.92 20.93 10.79
N ARG A 6 5.20 20.55 11.85
CA ARG A 6 5.82 19.91 13.02
C ARG A 6 6.18 18.48 12.65
N TYR A 7 7.47 18.19 12.59
CA TYR A 7 7.97 16.82 12.47
C TYR A 7 7.44 15.98 13.64
N ASN A 8 6.73 14.89 13.33
CA ASN A 8 6.30 13.91 14.33
C ASN A 8 6.60 12.49 13.83
N PRO A 9 7.74 11.90 14.23
CA PRO A 9 8.16 10.58 13.74
C PRO A 9 7.20 9.45 14.16
N ALA A 10 6.40 9.64 15.21
CA ALA A 10 5.38 8.66 15.60
C ALA A 10 4.29 8.50 14.53
N LEU A 11 3.94 9.58 13.81
CA LEU A 11 2.93 9.53 12.75
C LEU A 11 3.40 8.75 11.51
N GLY A 12 4.70 8.76 11.22
CA GLY A 12 5.28 7.95 10.14
C GLY A 12 5.24 6.45 10.47
N ALA A 13 5.57 6.07 11.71
CA ALA A 13 5.47 4.70 12.18
C ALA A 13 4.01 4.18 12.18
N ASP A 14 3.06 5.01 12.62
CA ASP A 14 1.63 4.70 12.58
C ASP A 14 1.14 4.50 11.13
N TYR A 15 1.62 5.31 10.18
CA TYR A 15 1.27 5.18 8.77
C TYR A 15 1.77 3.85 8.18
N THR A 16 3.03 3.49 8.40
CA THR A 16 3.59 2.22 7.92
C THR A 16 2.86 1.01 8.52
N ALA A 17 2.49 1.06 9.80
CA ALA A 17 1.67 0.04 10.43
C ALA A 17 0.25 -0.06 9.82
N ALA A 18 -0.36 1.09 9.49
CA ALA A 18 -1.65 1.14 8.80
C ALA A 18 -1.56 0.52 7.39
N VAL A 19 -0.49 0.81 6.63
CA VAL A 19 -0.25 0.21 5.31
C VAL A 19 -0.12 -1.31 5.39
N ALA A 20 0.60 -1.84 6.38
CA ALA A 20 0.70 -3.28 6.60
C ALA A 20 -0.67 -3.92 6.91
N ASN A 21 -1.49 -3.25 7.73
CA ASN A 21 -2.85 -3.71 8.03
C ASN A 21 -3.74 -3.72 6.78
N HIS A 22 -3.74 -2.64 6.00
CA HIS A 22 -4.50 -2.57 4.75
C HIS A 22 -4.04 -3.60 3.72
N SER A 23 -2.74 -3.90 3.65
CA SER A 23 -2.22 -4.97 2.80
C SER A 23 -2.76 -6.35 3.19
N ALA A 24 -2.88 -6.62 4.48
CA ALA A 24 -3.48 -7.86 4.98
C ALA A 24 -5.00 -7.92 4.71
N GLN A 25 -5.71 -6.80 4.80
CA GLN A 25 -7.13 -6.72 4.42
C GLN A 25 -7.32 -6.98 2.92
N LEU A 26 -6.45 -6.41 2.08
CA LEU A 26 -6.49 -6.64 0.63
C LEU A 26 -6.28 -8.12 0.29
N ASP A 27 -5.39 -8.81 1.00
CA ASP A 27 -5.21 -10.25 0.89
C ASP A 27 -6.48 -11.03 1.25
N SER A 28 -7.10 -10.69 2.38
CA SER A 28 -8.33 -11.33 2.83
C SER A 28 -9.45 -11.14 1.79
N HIS A 29 -9.62 -9.93 1.27
CA HIS A 29 -10.60 -9.64 0.23
C HIS A 29 -10.30 -10.37 -1.09
N GLY A 30 -9.02 -10.50 -1.42
CA GLY A 30 -8.56 -11.27 -2.56
C GLY A 30 -8.91 -12.75 -2.47
N GLN A 31 -8.66 -13.36 -1.31
CA GLN A 31 -9.03 -14.76 -1.04
C GLN A 31 -10.54 -14.95 -1.08
N ASP A 32 -11.33 -14.01 -0.53
CA ASP A 32 -12.78 -14.04 -0.62
C ASP A 32 -13.28 -13.95 -2.06
N ALA A 33 -12.67 -13.08 -2.89
CA ALA A 33 -13.01 -12.95 -4.30
C ALA A 33 -12.71 -14.24 -5.08
N LEU A 34 -11.56 -14.86 -4.83
CA LEU A 34 -11.20 -16.17 -5.40
C LEU A 34 -12.18 -17.26 -4.99
N ASN A 35 -12.54 -17.33 -3.70
CA ASN A 35 -13.52 -18.30 -3.21
C ASN A 35 -14.89 -18.13 -3.89
N ARG A 36 -15.35 -16.89 -4.06
CA ARG A 36 -16.60 -16.59 -4.77
C ARG A 36 -16.52 -16.96 -6.25
N LEU A 37 -15.38 -16.70 -6.90
CA LEU A 37 -15.15 -17.09 -8.29
C LEU A 37 -15.21 -18.62 -8.46
N GLN A 38 -14.71 -19.39 -7.49
CA GLN A 38 -14.82 -20.85 -7.51
C GLN A 38 -16.27 -21.34 -7.34
N GLN A 39 -17.09 -20.67 -6.52
CA GLN A 39 -18.50 -21.04 -6.35
C GLN A 39 -19.30 -20.93 -7.65
N ILE A 40 -18.93 -20.01 -8.54
CA ILE A 40 -19.57 -19.82 -9.84
C ILE A 40 -18.86 -20.54 -10.99
N ALA A 41 -17.86 -21.38 -10.72
CA ALA A 41 -17.07 -22.06 -11.76
C ALA A 41 -17.95 -22.88 -12.72
N HIS A 42 -19.05 -23.45 -12.23
CA HIS A 42 -20.04 -24.18 -13.04
C HIS A 42 -20.75 -23.30 -14.08
N ALA A 43 -20.82 -21.97 -13.90
CA ALA A 43 -21.35 -21.05 -14.90
C ALA A 43 -20.39 -20.87 -16.10
N PHE A 44 -19.15 -21.35 -15.96
CA PHE A 44 -18.10 -21.30 -16.96
C PHE A 44 -17.85 -22.67 -17.62
N ASP A 45 -18.75 -23.64 -17.46
CA ASP A 45 -18.61 -25.05 -17.90
C ASP A 45 -18.76 -25.26 -19.42
N THR A 46 -18.31 -24.29 -20.22
CA THR A 46 -18.20 -24.39 -21.68
C THR A 46 -16.71 -24.36 -22.07
N GLU A 47 -16.37 -24.87 -23.25
CA GLU A 47 -14.98 -24.93 -23.73
C GLU A 47 -14.27 -23.56 -23.66
N HIS A 48 -15.00 -22.47 -23.94
CA HIS A 48 -14.50 -21.09 -23.79
C HIS A 48 -14.63 -20.49 -22.38
N GLY A 49 -15.55 -20.99 -21.56
CA GLY A 49 -15.78 -20.48 -20.20
C GLY A 49 -14.63 -20.81 -19.25
N SER A 50 -14.04 -22.01 -19.38
CA SER A 50 -12.88 -22.42 -18.57
C SER A 50 -11.68 -21.47 -18.71
N THR A 51 -11.44 -20.95 -19.92
CA THR A 51 -10.37 -19.97 -20.18
C THR A 51 -10.68 -18.61 -19.56
N GLN A 52 -11.94 -18.17 -19.62
CA GLN A 52 -12.36 -16.90 -19.00
C GLN A 52 -12.34 -16.96 -17.47
N HIS A 53 -12.65 -18.11 -16.89
CA HIS A 53 -12.55 -18.35 -15.45
C HIS A 53 -11.09 -18.25 -14.97
N ALA A 54 -10.17 -18.91 -15.69
CA ALA A 54 -8.74 -18.83 -15.41
C ALA A 54 -8.20 -17.39 -15.57
N GLN A 55 -8.66 -16.67 -16.59
CA GLN A 55 -8.30 -15.26 -16.80
C GLN A 55 -8.81 -14.37 -15.65
N ALA A 56 -10.06 -14.57 -15.20
CA ALA A 56 -10.61 -13.84 -14.06
C ALA A 56 -9.85 -14.14 -12.76
N GLN A 57 -9.43 -15.40 -12.56
CA GLN A 57 -8.61 -15.80 -11.42
C GLN A 57 -7.27 -15.05 -11.43
N GLN A 58 -6.62 -14.99 -12.60
CA GLN A 58 -5.34 -14.29 -12.74
C GLN A 58 -5.49 -12.79 -12.50
N LEU A 59 -6.53 -12.15 -13.04
CA LEU A 59 -6.78 -10.72 -12.83
C LEU A 59 -6.97 -10.36 -11.35
N ILE A 60 -7.64 -11.22 -10.58
CA ILE A 60 -7.79 -11.01 -9.13
C ILE A 60 -6.42 -11.06 -8.44
N ILE A 61 -5.60 -12.05 -8.78
CA ILE A 61 -4.24 -12.20 -8.22
C ILE A 61 -3.37 -10.99 -8.55
N ASP A 62 -3.37 -10.58 -9.82
CA ASP A 62 -2.58 -9.44 -10.30
C ASP A 62 -3.00 -8.15 -9.58
N ALA A 63 -4.30 -7.89 -9.45
CA ALA A 63 -4.81 -6.71 -8.77
C ALA A 63 -4.41 -6.65 -7.28
N ILE A 64 -4.38 -7.80 -6.59
CA ILE A 64 -3.93 -7.86 -5.19
C ILE A 64 -2.44 -7.53 -5.11
N ASN A 65 -1.62 -8.10 -5.99
CA ASN A 65 -0.17 -7.89 -6.00
C ASN A 65 0.16 -6.42 -6.31
N ASP A 66 -0.44 -5.85 -7.35
CA ASP A 66 -0.25 -4.44 -7.73
C ASP A 66 -0.70 -3.48 -6.62
N GLY A 67 -1.82 -3.79 -5.96
CA GLY A 67 -2.33 -3.00 -4.84
C GLY A 67 -1.35 -2.98 -3.67
N LYS A 68 -0.81 -4.16 -3.29
CA LYS A 68 0.22 -4.27 -2.25
C LYS A 68 1.50 -3.53 -2.62
N GLU A 69 1.99 -3.69 -3.84
CA GLU A 69 3.22 -3.01 -4.27
C GLU A 69 3.04 -1.50 -4.22
N THR A 70 1.89 -0.99 -4.67
CA THR A 70 1.57 0.43 -4.62
C THR A 70 1.50 0.95 -3.20
N MET A 71 0.87 0.21 -2.29
CA MET A 71 0.82 0.52 -0.87
C MET A 71 2.21 0.57 -0.23
N LEU A 72 3.07 -0.42 -0.52
CA LEU A 72 4.45 -0.44 -0.02
C LEU A 72 5.28 0.74 -0.55
N ARG A 73 5.14 1.09 -1.83
CA ARG A 73 5.82 2.25 -2.42
C ARG A 73 5.35 3.56 -1.78
N GLN A 74 4.07 3.69 -1.47
CA GLN A 74 3.53 4.84 -0.74
C GLN A 74 4.12 4.94 0.67
N ALA A 75 4.18 3.84 1.40
CA ALA A 75 4.82 3.80 2.72
C ALA A 75 6.28 4.24 2.65
N ALA A 76 7.06 3.72 1.70
CA ALA A 76 8.46 4.11 1.51
C ALA A 76 8.62 5.60 1.14
N ALA A 77 7.74 6.15 0.30
CA ALA A 77 7.79 7.56 -0.07
C ALA A 77 7.48 8.48 1.13
N VAL A 78 6.51 8.09 1.96
CA VAL A 78 6.18 8.81 3.19
C VAL A 78 7.35 8.74 4.18
N ASP A 79 7.94 7.57 4.39
CA ASP A 79 9.08 7.38 5.30
C ASP A 79 10.31 8.20 4.87
N ASN A 80 10.65 8.18 3.57
CA ASN A 80 11.71 9.01 3.01
C ASN A 80 11.43 10.51 3.21
N SER A 81 10.19 10.95 2.98
CA SER A 81 9.81 12.36 3.16
C SER A 81 9.92 12.80 4.63
N PHE A 82 9.61 11.92 5.58
CA PHE A 82 9.84 12.16 7.01
C PHE A 82 11.34 12.25 7.33
N SER A 83 12.17 11.32 6.82
CA SER A 83 13.61 11.33 7.04
C SER A 83 14.28 12.61 6.52
N ASP A 84 13.92 13.03 5.30
CA ASP A 84 14.42 14.25 4.68
C ASP A 84 14.04 15.51 5.47
N PHE A 85 12.79 15.58 5.97
CA PHE A 85 12.34 16.71 6.77
C PHE A 85 13.12 16.83 8.10
N GLY A 86 13.32 15.70 8.80
CA GLY A 86 14.11 15.69 10.03
C GLY A 86 15.58 16.08 9.83
N GLY A 87 16.19 15.65 8.71
CA GLY A 87 17.56 16.01 8.34
C GLY A 87 17.71 17.50 8.02
N GLN A 88 16.75 18.07 7.27
CA GLN A 88 16.77 19.49 6.91
C GLN A 88 16.51 20.41 8.11
N ASP A 89 15.60 20.04 9.03
CA ASP A 89 15.32 20.84 10.22
C ASP A 89 16.51 20.86 11.20
N MET A 90 17.21 19.73 11.39
CA MET A 90 18.45 19.72 12.20
C MET A 90 19.58 20.52 11.55
N ALA A 91 19.71 20.48 10.22
CA ALA A 91 20.70 21.28 9.50
C ALA A 91 20.40 22.78 9.63
N ALA A 92 19.13 23.17 9.52
CA ALA A 92 18.69 24.54 9.73
C ALA A 92 18.90 25.00 11.18
N GLY A 93 18.52 24.19 12.18
CA GLY A 93 18.72 24.52 13.60
C GLY A 93 20.19 24.71 13.99
N ASN A 94 21.12 23.94 13.41
CA ASN A 94 22.56 24.14 13.61
C ASN A 94 23.09 25.40 12.91
N SER A 95 22.51 25.82 11.79
CA SER A 95 22.92 27.03 11.08
C SER A 95 22.57 28.33 11.83
N PHE A 96 21.53 28.33 12.66
CA PHE A 96 21.14 29.48 13.49
C PHE A 96 21.86 29.56 14.84
N THR A 97 22.44 28.46 15.32
CA THR A 97 23.18 28.44 16.61
C THR A 97 24.65 28.88 16.47
N GLY A 98 25.13 29.02 15.23
CA GLY A 98 26.52 29.38 14.91
C GLY A 98 26.79 30.85 14.56
N ILE A 99 25.81 31.74 14.69
CA ILE A 99 25.94 33.21 14.51
C ILE A 99 25.80 33.88 15.87
#